data_AF-A0AAV2TGI9-F1
#
_entry.id   AF-A0AAV2TGI9-F1
#
_cell.length_a   1.000
_cell.length_b   1.000
_cell.length_c   1.000
_cell.angle_alpha   90.00
_cell.angle_beta   90.00
_cell.angle_gamma   90.00
#
_symmetry.space_group_name_H-M   'P 1'
#
loop_
_entity.id
_entity.type
_entity.pdbx_description
1 polymer ?
#
loop_
_entity_poly.entity_id
_entity_poly.type
_entity_poly.pdbx_seq_one_letter_code
_entity_poly.pdbx_strand_id
1 'polypeptide(L)'
;MSLDARIVPWVSADEFRRVSQSLCTREPESLRYALTQLQMWMSRMPVSKIPRSISCTHDLLASYFERSYQGLALSLMRFVSLLSSEDQDRGRPFSAEPLLSLARKAGLPSWLADLRNDIAHGTVPSPPLIERAFEWAMNCLRGFWVQNANHLRLQDSNLDGIICSAMEQLTSLLKDGDSKKSIDAFERAIGDFRLAEPAVAFASRSFLTLAIDENSQSVLSIKAACRRASLILHMLKDKCLMHNFILFLMLNLNADQPSYILSGRSDWCLLWIRALHDQVLGIPNPLCRYMNESCAADFDWRRALRHVVIDNLCPEVRTLSLEIVYSYQPPLDDVKRSKIVEYVEVFLGCESSLQTVAHKTAGVGSGSQWSYASDVLWADKPLGSDLGEDASSSRQHKRLHPEDTTSRCKVRQDKGEQR
;
A
#
# COMPACT_ATOMS: atom_id res chain seq x y z
N MET A 1 -16.22 -4.81 9.42
CA MET A 1 -15.41 -4.12 8.38
C MET A 1 -16.34 -3.79 7.22
N SER A 2 -16.59 -2.51 6.96
CA SER A 2 -17.39 -2.09 5.79
C SER A 2 -16.55 -2.26 4.53
N LEU A 3 -17.01 -3.14 3.64
CA LEU A 3 -16.33 -3.67 2.45
C LEU A 3 -16.40 -2.75 1.22
N ASP A 4 -16.57 -1.43 1.40
CA ASP A 4 -16.74 -0.49 0.28
C ASP A 4 -15.45 0.24 -0.13
N ALA A 5 -14.29 -0.40 0.10
CA ALA A 5 -13.01 0.09 -0.40
C ALA A 5 -12.90 -0.21 -1.91
N ARG A 6 -13.17 0.80 -2.74
CA ARG A 6 -12.98 0.71 -4.20
C ARG A 6 -11.49 0.67 -4.54
N ILE A 7 -11.02 -0.47 -5.05
CA ILE A 7 -9.66 -0.61 -5.58
C ILE A 7 -9.52 0.25 -6.85
N VAL A 8 -8.45 1.02 -6.92
CA VAL A 8 -8.13 1.95 -8.03
C VAL A 8 -6.69 1.74 -8.52
N PRO A 9 -6.38 2.07 -9.79
CA PRO A 9 -5.06 1.81 -10.35
C PRO A 9 -4.04 2.94 -10.07
N TRP A 10 -4.47 4.11 -9.60
CA TRP A 10 -3.59 5.19 -9.18
C TRP A 10 -3.19 5.04 -7.70
N VAL A 11 -1.98 5.47 -7.38
CA VAL A 11 -1.41 5.43 -6.02
C VAL A 11 -2.03 6.50 -5.13
N SER A 12 -2.36 7.67 -5.68
CA SER A 12 -2.96 8.77 -4.92
C SER A 12 -3.89 9.64 -5.76
N ALA A 13 -4.75 10.39 -5.08
CA ALA A 13 -5.60 11.40 -5.72
C ALA A 13 -4.78 12.48 -6.46
N ASP A 14 -3.57 12.78 -5.99
CA ASP A 14 -2.65 13.70 -6.67
C ASP A 14 -2.15 13.13 -8.01
N GLU A 15 -1.85 11.83 -8.06
CA GLU A 15 -1.49 11.16 -9.32
C GLU A 15 -2.65 11.31 -10.32
N PHE A 16 -3.89 11.04 -9.89
CA PHE A 16 -5.07 11.21 -10.73
C PHE A 16 -5.24 12.65 -11.22
N ARG A 17 -5.06 13.63 -10.33
CA ARG A 17 -5.20 15.05 -10.64
C ARG A 17 -4.17 15.53 -11.66
N ARG A 18 -2.92 15.09 -11.55
CA ARG A 18 -1.87 15.42 -12.53
C ARG A 18 -2.24 14.91 -13.92
N VAL A 19 -2.69 13.65 -14.03
CA VAL A 19 -3.17 13.10 -15.30
C VAL A 19 -4.33 13.94 -15.86
N SER A 20 -5.31 14.27 -15.02
CA SER A 20 -6.43 15.14 -15.44
C SER A 20 -5.98 16.51 -15.95
N GLN A 21 -4.98 17.14 -15.30
CA GLN A 21 -4.44 18.44 -15.72
C GLN A 21 -3.72 18.33 -17.06
N SER A 22 -2.87 17.30 -17.22
CA SER A 22 -2.15 17.03 -18.46
C SER A 22 -3.08 16.77 -19.65
N LEU A 23 -4.25 16.17 -19.42
CA LEU A 23 -5.27 15.98 -20.47
C LEU A 23 -5.94 17.29 -20.91
N CYS A 24 -5.91 18.33 -20.06
CA CYS A 24 -6.56 19.62 -20.32
C CYS A 24 -5.67 20.63 -21.08
N THR A 25 -4.33 20.53 -20.97
CA THR A 25 -3.40 21.51 -21.57
C THR A 25 -3.33 21.42 -23.10
N ARG A 26 -3.78 20.31 -23.70
CA ARG A 26 -3.71 20.02 -25.16
C ARG A 26 -2.30 19.98 -25.74
N GLU A 27 -1.26 20.15 -24.92
CA GLU A 27 0.13 20.11 -25.35
C GLU A 27 0.57 18.66 -25.60
N PRO A 28 1.29 18.36 -26.71
CA PRO A 28 1.72 17.01 -27.03
C PRO A 28 2.52 16.33 -25.91
N GLU A 29 3.42 17.05 -25.24
CA GLU A 29 4.23 16.52 -24.14
C GLU A 29 3.38 16.17 -22.91
N SER A 30 2.42 17.03 -22.57
CA SER A 30 1.46 16.75 -21.49
C SER A 30 0.59 15.53 -21.81
N LEU A 31 0.10 15.41 -23.05
CA LEU A 31 -0.70 14.26 -23.48
C LEU A 31 0.13 12.96 -23.52
N ARG A 32 1.42 13.03 -23.88
CA ARG A 32 2.35 11.88 -23.78
C ARG A 32 2.53 11.43 -22.34
N TYR A 33 2.73 12.36 -21.40
CA TYR A 33 2.78 12.04 -19.98
C TYR A 33 1.50 11.33 -19.53
N ALA A 34 0.33 11.87 -19.88
CA ALA A 34 -0.95 11.26 -19.54
C ALA A 34 -1.07 9.83 -20.11
N LEU A 35 -0.68 9.61 -21.37
CA LEU A 35 -0.69 8.28 -21.99
C LEU A 35 0.20 7.29 -21.22
N THR A 36 1.43 7.67 -20.86
CA THR A 36 2.34 6.82 -20.10
C THR A 36 1.75 6.42 -18.75
N GLN A 37 1.11 7.37 -18.03
CA GLN A 37 0.44 7.07 -16.77
C GLN A 37 -0.73 6.10 -16.97
N LEU A 38 -1.54 6.31 -18.00
CA LEU A 38 -2.67 5.44 -18.32
C LEU A 38 -2.19 4.02 -18.65
N GLN A 39 -1.10 3.85 -19.41
CA GLN A 39 -0.52 2.54 -19.71
C GLN A 39 -0.10 1.79 -18.43
N MET A 40 0.52 2.49 -17.48
CA MET A 40 0.84 1.90 -16.16
C MET A 40 -0.42 1.51 -15.38
N TRP A 41 -1.48 2.32 -15.43
CA TRP A 41 -2.74 1.97 -14.78
C TRP A 41 -3.40 0.76 -15.40
N MET A 42 -3.31 0.61 -16.73
CA MET A 42 -3.80 -0.54 -17.48
C MET A 42 -3.08 -1.85 -17.11
N SER A 43 -1.83 -1.80 -16.63
CA SER A 43 -1.09 -2.99 -16.19
C SER A 43 -1.31 -3.37 -14.73
N ARG A 44 -1.77 -2.44 -13.89
CA ARG A 44 -2.01 -2.67 -12.44
C ARG A 44 -3.30 -3.42 -12.14
N MET A 45 -4.27 -3.42 -13.05
CA MET A 45 -5.58 -4.03 -12.82
C MET A 45 -6.13 -4.69 -14.10
N PRO A 46 -7.00 -5.72 -13.97
CA PRO A 46 -7.71 -6.25 -15.11
C PRO A 46 -8.52 -5.17 -15.83
N VAL A 47 -8.51 -5.20 -17.17
CA VAL A 47 -9.26 -4.23 -18.00
C VAL A 47 -10.74 -4.14 -17.63
N SER A 48 -11.34 -5.26 -17.18
CA SER A 48 -12.74 -5.31 -16.73
C SER A 48 -13.03 -4.52 -15.45
N LYS A 49 -12.00 -4.15 -14.68
CA LYS A 49 -12.11 -3.35 -13.45
C LYS A 49 -11.74 -1.89 -13.67
N ILE A 50 -11.19 -1.54 -14.83
CA ILE A 50 -10.82 -0.16 -15.16
C ILE A 50 -12.05 0.59 -15.67
N PRO A 51 -12.32 1.81 -15.18
CA PRO A 51 -13.41 2.63 -15.70
C PRO A 51 -13.32 2.82 -17.22
N ARG A 52 -14.45 2.66 -17.92
CA ARG A 52 -14.53 2.78 -19.39
C ARG A 52 -13.92 4.09 -19.90
N SER A 53 -14.16 5.20 -19.22
CA SER A 53 -13.59 6.52 -19.58
C SER A 53 -12.05 6.52 -19.59
N ILE A 54 -11.41 5.79 -18.65
CA ILE A 54 -9.96 5.66 -18.59
C ILE A 54 -9.45 4.84 -19.77
N SER A 55 -10.07 3.70 -20.06
CA SER A 55 -9.72 2.86 -21.21
C SER A 55 -9.94 3.59 -22.55
N CYS A 56 -11.04 4.31 -22.72
CA CYS A 56 -11.29 5.12 -23.91
C CYS A 56 -10.25 6.22 -24.07
N THR A 57 -9.87 6.90 -22.98
CA THR A 57 -8.81 7.94 -23.03
C THR A 57 -7.49 7.34 -23.47
N HIS A 58 -7.13 6.17 -22.92
CA HIS A 58 -5.92 5.44 -23.30
C HIS A 58 -5.92 5.09 -24.79
N ASP A 59 -6.96 4.42 -25.28
CA ASP A 59 -7.03 3.91 -26.66
C ASP A 59 -6.98 5.05 -27.70
N LEU A 60 -7.69 6.16 -27.41
CA LEU A 60 -7.68 7.36 -28.26
C LEU A 60 -6.28 8.00 -28.31
N LEU A 61 -5.62 8.18 -27.16
CA LEU A 61 -4.29 8.78 -27.12
C LEU A 61 -3.22 7.88 -27.74
N ALA A 62 -3.25 6.57 -27.47
CA ALA A 62 -2.33 5.62 -28.07
C ALA A 62 -2.43 5.67 -29.60
N SER A 63 -3.64 5.57 -30.14
CA SER A 63 -3.89 5.65 -31.58
C SER A 63 -3.46 6.98 -32.20
N TYR A 64 -3.71 8.09 -31.49
CA TYR A 64 -3.31 9.42 -31.90
C TYR A 64 -1.78 9.56 -32.01
N PHE A 65 -1.03 9.08 -31.01
CA PHE A 65 0.43 9.16 -31.01
C PHE A 65 1.11 8.15 -31.94
N GLU A 66 0.49 7.00 -32.18
CA GLU A 66 0.91 6.04 -33.21
C GLU A 66 0.70 6.57 -34.63
N ARG A 67 -0.04 7.68 -34.78
CA ARG A 67 -0.50 8.21 -36.08
C ARG A 67 -1.24 7.14 -36.89
N SER A 68 -1.92 6.23 -36.18
CA SER A 68 -2.66 5.12 -36.77
C SER A 68 -4.08 5.57 -37.08
N TYR A 69 -4.33 5.86 -38.34
CA TYR A 69 -5.66 6.28 -38.79
C TYR A 69 -6.74 5.23 -38.49
N GLN A 70 -6.43 3.96 -38.80
CA GLN A 70 -7.30 2.82 -38.51
C GLN A 70 -7.48 2.61 -37.00
N GLY A 71 -6.40 2.71 -36.22
CA GLY A 71 -6.45 2.57 -34.76
C GLY A 71 -7.34 3.64 -34.13
N LEU A 72 -7.24 4.87 -34.64
CA LEU A 72 -8.03 5.98 -34.14
C LEU A 72 -9.52 5.82 -34.46
N ALA A 73 -9.86 5.35 -35.66
CA ALA A 73 -11.23 4.99 -36.03
C ALA A 73 -11.81 3.90 -35.13
N LEU A 74 -11.07 2.82 -34.88
CA LEU A 74 -11.51 1.74 -33.99
C LEU A 74 -11.70 2.22 -32.54
N SER A 75 -10.79 3.07 -32.05
CA SER A 75 -10.88 3.68 -30.72
C SER A 75 -12.11 4.58 -30.58
N LEU A 76 -12.42 5.37 -31.61
CA LEU A 76 -13.63 6.20 -31.68
C LEU A 76 -14.91 5.36 -31.72
N MET A 77 -14.94 4.32 -32.55
CA MET A 77 -16.05 3.37 -32.61
C MET A 77 -16.31 2.74 -31.22
N ARG A 78 -15.24 2.34 -30.51
CA ARG A 78 -15.32 1.80 -29.16
C ARG A 78 -15.86 2.84 -28.17
N PHE A 79 -15.34 4.07 -28.21
CA PHE A 79 -15.80 5.18 -27.36
C PHE A 79 -17.31 5.44 -27.54
N VAL A 80 -17.77 5.62 -28.77
CA VAL A 80 -19.21 5.88 -29.06
C VAL A 80 -20.07 4.71 -28.60
N SER A 81 -19.61 3.48 -28.83
CA SER A 81 -20.36 2.27 -28.43
C SER A 81 -20.51 2.19 -26.91
N LEU A 82 -19.42 2.40 -26.15
CA LEU A 82 -19.42 2.30 -24.69
C LEU A 82 -20.21 3.42 -24.01
N LEU A 83 -20.17 4.63 -24.56
CA LEU A 83 -20.88 5.78 -24.03
C LEU A 83 -22.39 5.69 -24.33
N SER A 84 -22.77 5.22 -25.52
CA SER A 84 -24.17 5.01 -25.88
C SER A 84 -24.81 3.87 -25.08
N SER A 85 -24.06 2.78 -24.80
CA SER A 85 -24.61 1.60 -24.12
C SER A 85 -24.57 1.67 -22.59
N GLU A 86 -24.02 2.72 -21.98
CA GLU A 86 -23.76 2.76 -20.53
C GLU A 86 -25.04 2.54 -19.69
N ASP A 87 -26.13 3.23 -20.04
CA ASP A 87 -27.41 3.11 -19.33
C ASP A 87 -28.11 1.77 -19.59
N GLN A 88 -28.00 1.24 -20.81
CA GLN A 88 -28.57 -0.05 -21.19
C GLN A 88 -27.84 -1.18 -20.45
N ASP A 89 -26.50 -1.17 -20.44
CA ASP A 89 -25.67 -2.20 -19.82
C ASP A 89 -25.88 -2.27 -18.30
N ARG A 90 -26.15 -1.13 -17.65
CA ARG A 90 -26.39 -1.06 -16.20
C ARG A 90 -27.85 -1.32 -15.80
N GLY A 91 -28.81 -0.83 -16.60
CA GLY A 91 -30.22 -0.81 -16.22
C GLY A 91 -31.08 -1.89 -16.88
N ARG A 92 -30.73 -2.35 -18.08
CA ARG A 92 -31.52 -3.31 -18.88
C ARG A 92 -30.63 -4.16 -19.81
N PRO A 93 -29.78 -5.05 -19.28
CA PRO A 93 -28.80 -5.80 -20.07
C PRO A 93 -29.41 -6.75 -21.12
N PHE A 94 -30.72 -7.01 -21.07
CA PHE A 94 -31.43 -7.92 -21.98
C PHE A 94 -32.35 -7.21 -23.00
N SER A 95 -32.31 -5.87 -23.08
CA SER A 95 -33.08 -5.10 -24.05
C SER A 95 -32.15 -4.55 -25.11
N ALA A 96 -32.41 -4.89 -26.39
CA ALA A 96 -31.64 -4.34 -27.51
C ALA A 96 -32.33 -3.07 -28.03
N GLU A 97 -31.83 -1.90 -27.66
CA GLU A 97 -32.27 -0.63 -28.27
C GLU A 97 -31.42 -0.27 -29.51
N PRO A 98 -32.01 0.42 -30.50
CA PRO A 98 -31.26 0.93 -31.64
C PRO A 98 -30.15 1.89 -31.19
N LEU A 99 -28.94 1.78 -31.78
CA LEU A 99 -27.79 2.63 -31.42
C LEU A 99 -28.11 4.12 -31.50
N LEU A 100 -28.87 4.56 -32.52
CA LEU A 100 -29.25 5.97 -32.66
C LEU A 100 -30.13 6.45 -31.49
N SER A 101 -30.98 5.58 -30.93
CA SER A 101 -31.77 5.88 -29.72
C SER A 101 -30.85 6.05 -28.52
N LEU A 102 -29.93 5.10 -28.32
CA LEU A 102 -28.96 5.11 -27.24
C LEU A 102 -28.03 6.33 -27.29
N ALA A 103 -27.50 6.64 -28.47
CA ALA A 103 -26.65 7.80 -28.70
C ALA A 103 -27.39 9.11 -28.36
N ARG A 104 -28.65 9.26 -28.78
CA ARG A 104 -29.48 10.43 -28.42
C ARG A 104 -29.73 10.51 -26.92
N LYS A 105 -30.01 9.39 -26.24
CA LYS A 105 -30.18 9.35 -24.77
C LYS A 105 -28.89 9.76 -24.05
N ALA A 106 -27.74 9.33 -24.53
CA ALA A 106 -26.43 9.72 -24.03
C ALA A 106 -25.99 11.14 -24.42
N GLY A 107 -26.82 11.90 -25.14
CA GLY A 107 -26.52 13.27 -25.57
C GLY A 107 -25.51 13.37 -26.71
N LEU A 108 -25.29 12.29 -27.46
CA LEU A 108 -24.37 12.27 -28.59
C LEU A 108 -25.02 12.87 -29.85
N PRO A 109 -24.26 13.69 -30.61
CA PRO A 109 -24.63 14.08 -31.96
C PRO A 109 -24.89 12.88 -32.88
N SER A 110 -25.89 12.95 -33.76
CA SER A 110 -26.24 11.86 -34.68
C SER A 110 -25.08 11.44 -35.58
N TRP A 111 -24.25 12.39 -36.02
CA TRP A 111 -23.12 12.11 -36.90
C TRP A 111 -22.05 11.21 -36.25
N LEU A 112 -21.96 11.13 -34.91
CA LEU A 112 -21.08 10.18 -34.23
C LEU A 112 -21.64 8.77 -34.22
N ALA A 113 -22.97 8.62 -34.16
CA ALA A 113 -23.63 7.33 -34.31
C ALA A 113 -23.46 6.80 -35.75
N ASP A 114 -23.59 7.69 -36.73
CA ASP A 114 -23.35 7.37 -38.14
C ASP A 114 -21.88 6.98 -38.36
N LEU A 115 -20.93 7.77 -37.85
CA LEU A 115 -19.50 7.46 -37.87
C LEU A 115 -19.18 6.08 -37.31
N ARG A 116 -19.77 5.72 -36.15
CA ARG A 116 -19.60 4.39 -35.55
C ARG A 116 -20.11 3.31 -36.51
N ASN A 117 -21.30 3.49 -37.09
CA ASN A 117 -21.89 2.51 -38.01
C ASN A 117 -21.04 2.31 -39.25
N ASP A 118 -20.56 3.38 -39.86
CA ASP A 118 -19.67 3.32 -41.03
C ASP A 118 -18.44 2.45 -40.72
N ILE A 119 -17.77 2.71 -39.59
CA ILE A 119 -16.57 1.97 -39.16
C ILE A 119 -16.90 0.50 -38.89
N ALA A 120 -18.03 0.22 -38.23
CA ALA A 120 -18.46 -1.15 -37.93
C ALA A 120 -18.80 -1.96 -39.21
N HIS A 121 -19.26 -1.29 -40.26
CA HIS A 121 -19.49 -1.89 -41.58
C HIS A 121 -18.24 -1.90 -42.47
N GLY A 122 -17.06 -1.59 -41.92
CA GLY A 122 -15.78 -1.64 -42.62
C GLY A 122 -15.47 -0.39 -43.46
N THR A 123 -16.30 0.64 -43.37
CA THR A 123 -16.07 1.93 -44.04
C THR A 123 -15.36 2.87 -43.09
N VAL A 124 -14.06 3.10 -43.32
CA VAL A 124 -13.32 4.11 -42.56
C VAL A 124 -13.70 5.49 -43.13
N PRO A 125 -14.16 6.44 -42.30
CA PRO A 125 -14.54 7.77 -42.76
C PRO A 125 -13.37 8.58 -43.35
N SER A 126 -13.55 9.88 -43.61
CA SER A 126 -12.45 10.73 -44.07
C SER A 126 -11.55 11.20 -42.92
N PRO A 127 -10.25 11.48 -43.14
CA PRO A 127 -9.34 11.95 -42.09
C PRO A 127 -9.85 13.17 -41.30
N PRO A 128 -10.38 14.23 -41.94
CA PRO A 128 -10.90 15.39 -41.22
C PRO A 128 -12.09 15.04 -40.29
N LEU A 129 -12.92 14.07 -40.68
CA LEU A 129 -14.06 13.66 -39.86
C LEU A 129 -13.60 12.87 -38.62
N ILE A 130 -12.59 12.02 -38.76
CA ILE A 130 -11.97 11.28 -37.64
C ILE A 130 -11.25 12.24 -36.69
N GLU A 131 -10.51 13.22 -37.18
CA GLU A 131 -9.87 14.25 -36.34
C GLU A 131 -10.90 15.05 -35.56
N ARG A 132 -12.00 15.46 -36.21
CA ARG A 132 -13.11 16.13 -35.54
C ARG A 132 -13.78 15.25 -34.47
N ALA A 133 -13.95 13.95 -34.75
CA ALA A 133 -14.48 12.99 -33.79
C ALA A 133 -13.55 12.80 -32.58
N PHE A 134 -12.24 12.74 -32.82
CA PHE A 134 -11.23 12.69 -31.76
C PHE A 134 -11.29 13.91 -30.85
N GLU A 135 -11.30 15.12 -31.41
CA GLU A 135 -11.41 16.35 -30.61
C GLU A 135 -12.71 16.40 -29.80
N TRP A 136 -13.83 15.95 -30.39
CA TRP A 136 -15.11 15.86 -29.68
C TRP A 136 -15.03 14.88 -28.51
N ALA A 137 -14.51 13.67 -28.75
CA ALA A 137 -14.37 12.63 -27.73
C ALA A 137 -13.44 13.07 -26.59
N MET A 138 -12.29 13.67 -26.92
CA MET A 138 -11.35 14.19 -25.93
C MET A 138 -11.95 15.32 -25.10
N ASN A 139 -12.73 16.22 -25.69
CA ASN A 139 -13.45 17.25 -24.94
C ASN A 139 -14.49 16.65 -23.98
N CYS A 140 -15.24 15.63 -24.41
CA CYS A 140 -16.17 14.91 -23.55
C CYS A 140 -15.45 14.25 -22.35
N LEU A 141 -14.35 13.54 -22.63
CA LEU A 141 -13.56 12.85 -21.61
C LEU A 141 -12.91 13.83 -20.62
N ARG A 142 -12.44 15.00 -21.07
CA ARG A 142 -11.91 16.05 -20.17
C ARG A 142 -12.92 16.45 -19.09
N GLY A 143 -14.22 16.52 -19.42
CA GLY A 143 -15.27 16.78 -18.44
C GLY A 143 -15.32 15.72 -17.34
N PHE A 144 -15.27 14.44 -17.72
CA PHE A 144 -15.17 13.32 -16.78
C PHE A 144 -13.93 13.46 -15.88
N TRP A 145 -12.75 13.69 -16.45
CA TRP A 145 -11.50 13.77 -15.70
C TRP A 145 -11.52 14.92 -14.67
N VAL A 146 -11.93 16.11 -15.07
CA VAL A 146 -11.99 17.29 -14.19
C VAL A 146 -12.98 17.08 -13.04
N GLN A 147 -14.17 16.55 -13.33
CA GLN A 147 -15.18 16.31 -12.29
C GLN A 147 -14.69 15.29 -11.24
N ASN A 148 -14.07 14.19 -11.68
CA ASN A 148 -13.55 13.17 -10.78
C ASN A 148 -12.33 13.67 -9.99
N ALA A 149 -11.44 14.45 -10.61
CA ALA A 149 -10.30 15.05 -9.92
C ALA A 149 -10.74 16.02 -8.82
N ASN A 150 -11.78 16.82 -9.08
CA ASN A 150 -12.38 17.71 -8.09
C ASN A 150 -13.06 16.95 -6.95
N HIS A 151 -13.78 15.87 -7.27
CA HIS A 151 -14.41 15.02 -6.26
C HIS A 151 -13.37 14.40 -5.30
N LEU A 152 -12.29 13.84 -5.84
CA LEU A 152 -11.19 13.28 -5.03
C LEU A 152 -10.55 14.36 -4.15
N ARG A 153 -10.30 15.56 -4.69
CA ARG A 153 -9.75 16.69 -3.93
C ARG A 153 -10.66 17.09 -2.75
N LEU A 154 -11.97 17.14 -2.96
CA LEU A 154 -12.93 17.49 -1.92
C LEU A 154 -12.94 16.43 -0.80
N GLN A 155 -12.87 15.15 -1.16
CA GLN A 155 -12.75 14.07 -0.19
C GLN A 155 -11.48 14.21 0.66
N ASP A 156 -10.32 14.42 0.03
CA ASP A 156 -9.05 14.59 0.76
C ASP A 156 -9.10 15.79 1.71
N SER A 157 -9.60 16.94 1.26
CA SER A 157 -9.68 18.14 2.11
C SER A 157 -10.60 17.98 3.33
N ASN A 158 -11.65 17.17 3.22
CA ASN A 158 -12.53 16.86 4.34
C ASN A 158 -11.81 15.96 5.36
N LEU A 159 -11.07 14.96 4.88
CA LEU A 159 -10.25 14.08 5.71
C LEU A 159 -9.17 14.87 6.45
N ASP A 160 -8.49 15.79 5.76
CA ASP A 160 -7.50 16.70 6.35
C ASP A 160 -8.11 17.57 7.45
N GLY A 161 -9.33 18.09 7.23
CA GLY A 161 -10.06 18.85 8.25
C GLY A 161 -10.39 18.01 9.50
N ILE A 162 -10.81 16.76 9.30
CA ILE A 162 -11.12 15.82 10.40
C ILE A 162 -9.86 15.50 11.20
N ILE A 163 -8.73 15.18 10.55
CA ILE A 163 -7.50 14.82 11.26
C ILE A 163 -6.92 16.02 12.02
N CYS A 164 -6.91 17.22 11.42
CA CYS A 164 -6.46 18.43 12.11
C CYS A 164 -7.29 18.70 13.36
N SER A 165 -8.62 18.62 13.25
CA SER A 165 -9.51 18.78 14.40
C SER A 165 -9.29 17.70 15.48
N ALA A 166 -9.06 16.45 15.07
CA ALA A 166 -8.73 15.36 15.99
C ALA A 166 -7.41 15.64 16.75
N MET A 167 -6.37 16.10 16.05
CA MET A 167 -5.07 16.43 16.65
C MET A 167 -5.15 17.58 17.64
N GLU A 168 -5.94 18.61 17.33
CA GLU A 168 -6.20 19.75 18.23
C GLU A 168 -6.93 19.29 19.51
N GLN A 169 -7.99 18.48 19.35
CA GLN A 169 -8.76 17.93 20.49
C GLN A 169 -7.88 17.07 21.40
N LEU A 170 -7.07 16.17 20.82
CA LEU A 170 -6.13 15.34 21.57
C LEU A 170 -5.12 16.16 22.36
N THR A 171 -4.52 17.16 21.71
CA THR A 171 -3.52 18.03 22.34
C THR A 171 -4.13 18.79 23.51
N SER A 172 -5.35 19.31 23.35
CA SER A 172 -6.05 20.02 24.42
C SER A 172 -6.43 19.11 25.57
N LEU A 173 -6.92 17.89 25.29
CA LEU A 173 -7.29 16.92 26.33
C LEU A 173 -6.08 16.50 27.17
N LEU A 174 -4.95 16.21 26.54
CA LEU A 174 -3.74 15.75 27.24
C LEU A 174 -3.08 16.87 28.07
N LYS A 175 -3.21 18.14 27.65
CA LYS A 175 -2.69 19.31 28.39
C LYS A 175 -3.56 19.68 29.59
N ASP A 176 -4.87 19.79 29.38
CA ASP A 176 -5.77 20.39 30.38
C ASP A 176 -6.39 19.34 31.31
N GLY A 177 -6.31 18.05 30.96
CA GLY A 177 -6.86 16.93 31.75
C GLY A 177 -8.38 16.97 31.94
N ASP A 178 -9.07 17.83 31.20
CA ASP A 178 -10.47 18.15 31.45
C ASP A 178 -11.41 17.20 30.69
N SER A 179 -12.13 16.38 31.46
CA SER A 179 -13.03 15.32 30.99
C SER A 179 -14.27 15.79 30.21
N LYS A 180 -14.49 17.11 30.07
CA LYS A 180 -15.67 17.70 29.43
C LYS A 180 -15.47 18.15 27.99
N LYS A 181 -14.26 18.06 27.44
CA LYS A 181 -14.00 18.47 26.06
C LYS A 181 -14.45 17.38 25.09
N SER A 182 -15.20 17.78 24.06
CA SER A 182 -15.61 16.88 22.97
C SER A 182 -14.37 16.32 22.27
N ILE A 183 -14.38 15.00 22.08
CA ILE A 183 -13.39 14.19 21.37
C ILE A 183 -13.98 13.59 20.09
N ASP A 184 -15.10 14.13 19.63
CA ASP A 184 -15.90 13.57 18.53
C ASP A 184 -15.12 13.58 17.22
N ALA A 185 -14.17 14.50 17.03
CA ALA A 185 -13.33 14.51 15.83
C ALA A 185 -12.30 13.38 15.90
N PHE A 186 -11.70 13.14 17.07
CA PHE A 186 -10.80 12.01 17.26
C PHE A 186 -11.55 10.67 17.14
N GLU A 187 -12.75 10.54 17.72
CA GLU A 187 -13.55 9.32 17.55
C GLU A 187 -13.89 9.06 16.07
N ARG A 188 -14.30 10.10 15.35
CA ARG A 188 -14.54 10.00 13.90
C ARG A 188 -13.28 9.61 13.12
N ALA A 189 -12.13 10.19 13.47
CA ALA A 189 -10.86 9.88 12.82
C ALA A 189 -10.46 8.41 13.02
N ILE A 190 -10.55 7.88 14.25
CA ILE A 190 -10.24 6.47 14.51
C ILE A 190 -11.30 5.49 13.96
N GLY A 191 -12.50 5.98 13.66
CA GLY A 191 -13.56 5.21 12.99
C GLY A 191 -13.41 5.12 11.46
N ASP A 192 -12.69 6.05 10.82
CA ASP A 192 -12.40 6.01 9.38
C ASP A 192 -11.10 5.23 9.13
N PHE A 193 -11.17 4.18 8.31
CA PHE A 193 -10.03 3.31 8.01
C PHE A 193 -8.81 4.04 7.44
N ARG A 194 -9.01 5.19 6.77
CA ARG A 194 -7.93 6.01 6.19
C ARG A 194 -7.24 6.89 7.21
N LEU A 195 -7.97 7.27 8.27
CA LEU A 195 -7.51 8.22 9.28
C LEU A 195 -7.07 7.54 10.58
N ALA A 196 -7.51 6.30 10.82
CA ALA A 196 -7.23 5.60 12.06
C ALA A 196 -5.74 5.45 12.33
N GLU A 197 -4.95 4.99 11.35
CA GLU A 197 -3.51 4.80 11.53
C GLU A 197 -2.78 6.14 11.81
N PRO A 198 -2.94 7.21 11.01
CA PRO A 198 -2.37 8.53 11.33
C PRO A 198 -2.83 9.11 12.67
N ALA A 199 -4.11 8.97 13.01
CA ALA A 199 -4.67 9.49 14.26
C ALA A 199 -4.08 8.76 15.48
N VAL A 200 -3.95 7.43 15.41
CA VAL A 200 -3.33 6.62 16.46
C VAL A 200 -1.83 6.91 16.58
N ALA A 201 -1.14 7.06 15.45
CA ALA A 201 0.27 7.46 15.43
C ALA A 201 0.47 8.82 16.11
N PHE A 202 -0.37 9.81 15.82
CA PHE A 202 -0.32 11.10 16.51
C PHE A 202 -0.62 10.96 18.01
N ALA A 203 -1.67 10.22 18.38
CA ALA A 203 -2.03 10.00 19.78
C ALA A 203 -0.89 9.36 20.59
N SER A 204 -0.18 8.38 20.01
CA SER A 204 0.98 7.74 20.65
C SER A 204 2.13 8.72 20.89
N ARG A 205 2.41 9.60 19.92
CA ARG A 205 3.45 10.62 20.06
C ARG A 205 3.08 11.64 21.13
N SER A 206 1.84 12.13 21.12
CA SER A 206 1.34 13.06 22.14
C SER A 206 1.35 12.42 23.53
N PHE A 207 1.08 11.12 23.63
CA PHE A 207 1.19 10.38 24.90
C PHE A 207 2.63 10.32 25.42
N LEU A 208 3.61 10.06 24.56
CA LEU A 208 5.03 10.07 24.94
C LEU A 208 5.48 11.46 25.39
N THR A 209 5.07 12.52 24.69
CA THR A 209 5.33 13.91 25.10
C THR A 209 4.66 14.26 26.42
N LEU A 210 3.47 13.74 26.70
CA LEU A 210 2.83 13.90 28.01
C LEU A 210 3.63 13.17 29.10
N ALA A 211 4.09 11.97 28.81
CA ALA A 211 4.77 11.10 29.76
C ALA A 211 6.18 11.60 30.15
N ILE A 212 6.86 12.26 29.20
CA ILE A 212 8.24 12.74 29.31
C ILE A 212 8.23 14.24 29.03
N ASP A 213 8.33 15.05 30.07
CA ASP A 213 8.49 16.49 29.90
C ASP A 213 9.92 16.80 29.43
N GLU A 214 10.05 17.15 28.15
CA GLU A 214 11.33 17.48 27.50
C GLU A 214 12.03 18.69 28.15
N ASN A 215 11.29 19.56 28.87
CA ASN A 215 11.83 20.78 29.47
C ASN A 215 12.16 20.67 30.97
N SER A 216 11.57 19.70 31.68
CA SER A 216 11.56 19.73 33.16
C SER A 216 12.24 18.54 33.83
N GLN A 217 12.80 17.59 33.07
CA GLN A 217 13.30 16.28 33.58
C GLN A 217 12.27 15.49 34.42
N SER A 218 11.03 15.97 34.55
CA SER A 218 10.00 15.35 35.36
C SER A 218 9.26 14.29 34.53
N VAL A 219 9.42 13.03 34.91
CA VAL A 219 8.68 11.91 34.33
C VAL A 219 7.38 11.75 35.09
N LEU A 220 6.25 11.84 34.40
CA LEU A 220 4.94 11.54 35.00
C LEU A 220 4.87 10.05 35.31
N SER A 221 4.34 9.67 36.48
CA SER A 221 4.13 8.24 36.76
C SER A 221 3.15 7.62 35.75
N ILE A 222 3.31 6.33 35.45
CA ILE A 222 2.40 5.59 34.56
C ILE A 222 0.94 5.72 34.97
N LYS A 223 0.66 5.69 36.27
CA LYS A 223 -0.69 5.88 36.79
C LYS A 223 -1.23 7.28 36.47
N ALA A 224 -0.40 8.33 36.55
CA ALA A 224 -0.81 9.69 36.25
C ALA A 224 -1.04 9.91 34.74
N ALA A 225 -0.13 9.43 33.88
CA ALA A 225 -0.29 9.54 32.43
C ALA A 225 -1.51 8.76 31.93
N CYS A 226 -1.68 7.50 32.36
CA CYS A 226 -2.85 6.70 32.00
C CYS A 226 -4.16 7.26 32.55
N ARG A 227 -4.15 7.97 33.70
CA ARG A 227 -5.35 8.69 34.18
C ARG A 227 -5.71 9.85 33.26
N ARG A 228 -4.73 10.68 32.87
CA ARG A 228 -4.94 11.80 31.95
C ARG A 228 -5.37 11.34 30.55
N ALA A 229 -4.80 10.25 30.06
CA ALA A 229 -5.14 9.67 28.75
C ALA A 229 -6.26 8.62 28.81
N SER A 230 -6.95 8.45 29.95
CA SER A 230 -7.87 7.33 30.17
C SER A 230 -8.99 7.26 29.13
N LEU A 231 -9.58 8.40 28.79
CA LEU A 231 -10.61 8.53 27.76
C LEU A 231 -10.12 7.98 26.41
N ILE A 232 -8.94 8.44 25.95
CA ILE A 232 -8.32 8.00 24.68
C ILE A 232 -8.03 6.50 24.72
N LEU A 233 -7.41 6.01 25.80
CA LEU A 233 -7.04 4.60 25.92
C LEU A 233 -8.28 3.68 25.93
N HIS A 234 -9.37 4.09 26.57
CA HIS A 234 -10.63 3.35 26.51
C HIS A 234 -11.26 3.36 25.11
N MET A 235 -11.24 4.48 24.40
CA MET A 235 -11.72 4.50 23.01
C MET A 235 -10.90 3.60 22.09
N LEU A 236 -9.57 3.63 22.22
CA LEU A 236 -8.68 2.77 21.43
C LEU A 236 -8.94 1.29 21.74
N LYS A 237 -9.24 0.94 22.99
CA LYS A 237 -9.71 -0.39 23.37
C LYS A 237 -11.00 -0.75 22.65
N ASP A 238 -12.01 0.12 22.73
CA ASP A 238 -13.36 -0.14 22.21
C ASP A 238 -13.38 -0.25 20.68
N LYS A 239 -12.49 0.48 19.98
CA LYS A 239 -12.31 0.37 18.52
C LYS A 239 -11.29 -0.69 18.10
N CYS A 240 -10.75 -1.47 19.04
CA CYS A 240 -9.73 -2.49 18.80
C CYS A 240 -8.43 -1.97 18.17
N LEU A 241 -8.01 -0.74 18.48
CA LEU A 241 -6.82 -0.07 17.93
C LEU A 241 -5.65 0.01 18.93
N MET A 242 -5.78 -0.60 20.09
CA MET A 242 -4.74 -0.56 21.14
C MET A 242 -3.42 -1.18 20.68
N HIS A 243 -3.45 -2.25 19.88
CA HIS A 243 -2.25 -2.88 19.31
C HIS A 243 -1.45 -1.91 18.43
N ASN A 244 -2.13 -1.13 17.57
CA ASN A 244 -1.51 -0.11 16.74
C ASN A 244 -0.92 1.01 17.57
N PHE A 245 -1.61 1.44 18.63
CA PHE A 245 -1.08 2.46 19.53
C PHE A 245 0.22 2.01 20.19
N ILE A 246 0.26 0.78 20.72
CA ILE A 246 1.47 0.22 21.34
C ILE A 246 2.61 0.13 20.31
N LEU A 247 2.30 -0.31 19.09
CA LEU A 247 3.29 -0.39 18.02
C LEU A 247 3.85 1.00 17.69
N PHE A 248 3.00 2.02 17.54
CA PHE A 248 3.47 3.36 17.27
C PHE A 248 4.29 3.98 18.40
N LEU A 249 4.06 3.62 19.67
CA LEU A 249 4.97 4.02 20.74
C LEU A 249 6.40 3.57 20.45
N MET A 250 6.58 2.32 20.00
CA MET A 250 7.89 1.76 19.64
C MET A 250 8.46 2.40 18.38
N LEU A 251 7.64 2.64 17.37
CA LEU A 251 8.07 3.28 16.13
C LEU A 251 8.52 4.75 16.33
N ASN A 252 8.22 5.36 17.47
CA ASN A 252 8.73 6.68 17.85
C ASN A 252 10.10 6.62 18.59
N LEU A 253 10.65 5.44 18.85
CA LEU A 253 12.02 5.27 19.34
C LEU A 253 13.00 5.49 18.19
N ASN A 254 14.03 6.29 18.44
CA ASN A 254 15.12 6.52 17.51
C ASN A 254 16.44 6.56 18.29
N ALA A 255 17.43 5.76 17.88
CA ALA A 255 18.75 5.68 18.51
C ALA A 255 19.51 7.02 18.50
N ASP A 256 19.19 7.93 17.58
CA ASP A 256 19.78 9.27 17.50
C ASP A 256 19.23 10.25 18.55
N GLN A 257 18.20 9.86 19.31
CA GLN A 257 17.63 10.71 20.37
C GLN A 257 18.58 10.82 21.58
N PRO A 258 18.51 11.92 22.36
CA PRO A 258 19.26 12.01 23.61
C PRO A 258 18.95 10.84 24.56
N SER A 259 19.99 10.22 25.12
CA SER A 259 19.91 9.00 25.95
C SER A 259 18.83 9.07 27.05
N TYR A 260 18.67 10.21 27.73
CA TYR A 260 17.65 10.38 28.77
C TYR A 260 16.20 10.32 28.23
N ILE A 261 15.96 10.86 27.02
CA ILE A 261 14.65 10.79 26.36
C ILE A 261 14.40 9.36 25.90
N LEU A 262 15.40 8.75 25.27
CA LEU A 262 15.30 7.41 24.72
C LEU A 262 15.07 6.36 25.81
N SER A 263 15.81 6.44 26.91
CA SER A 263 15.62 5.59 28.10
C SER A 263 14.21 5.73 28.66
N GLY A 264 13.73 6.97 28.84
CA GLY A 264 12.34 7.20 29.28
C GLY A 264 11.33 6.56 28.34
N ARG A 265 11.43 6.81 27.03
CA ARG A 265 10.48 6.26 26.03
C ARG A 265 10.55 4.72 25.96
N SER A 266 11.75 4.16 26.09
CA SER A 266 12.01 2.72 26.14
C SER A 266 11.30 2.08 27.33
N ASP A 267 11.38 2.67 28.53
CA ASP A 267 10.70 2.18 29.73
C ASP A 267 9.17 2.16 29.55
N TRP A 268 8.60 3.18 28.90
CA TRP A 268 7.16 3.19 28.58
C TRP A 268 6.77 2.09 27.60
N CYS A 269 7.57 1.87 26.55
CA CYS A 269 7.32 0.80 25.59
C CYS A 269 7.42 -0.58 26.28
N LEU A 270 8.39 -0.74 27.18
CA LEU A 270 8.62 -1.98 27.93
C LEU A 270 7.40 -2.36 28.77
N LEU A 271 6.78 -1.39 29.43
CA LEU A 271 5.58 -1.61 30.23
C LEU A 271 4.40 -2.13 29.39
N TRP A 272 4.25 -1.64 28.16
CA TRP A 272 3.21 -2.11 27.24
C TRP A 272 3.50 -3.48 26.64
N ILE A 273 4.76 -3.80 26.30
CA ILE A 273 5.13 -5.17 25.87
C ILE A 273 4.86 -6.17 26.99
N ARG A 274 5.25 -5.84 28.23
CA ARG A 274 4.95 -6.71 29.38
C ARG A 274 3.46 -6.90 29.58
N ALA A 275 2.65 -5.86 29.37
CA ALA A 275 1.20 -5.99 29.41
C ALA A 275 0.65 -6.92 28.30
N LEU A 276 1.20 -6.86 27.08
CA LEU A 276 0.85 -7.81 26.01
C LEU A 276 1.22 -9.25 26.39
N HIS A 277 2.42 -9.45 26.93
CA HIS A 277 2.89 -10.76 27.38
C HIS A 277 2.04 -11.31 28.54
N ASP A 278 1.81 -10.50 29.57
CA ASP A 278 0.98 -10.84 30.72
C ASP A 278 -0.45 -11.17 30.30
N GLN A 279 -1.01 -10.46 29.31
CA GLN A 279 -2.32 -10.76 28.75
C GLN A 279 -2.37 -12.16 28.13
N VAL A 280 -1.35 -12.55 27.37
CA VAL A 280 -1.26 -13.90 26.76
C VAL A 280 -1.15 -14.98 27.84
N LEU A 281 -0.45 -14.70 28.93
CA LEU A 281 -0.26 -15.64 30.05
C LEU A 281 -1.39 -15.60 31.10
N GLY A 282 -2.36 -14.69 30.99
CA GLY A 282 -3.42 -14.50 31.98
C GLY A 282 -2.94 -13.94 33.33
N ILE A 283 -1.78 -13.27 33.34
CA ILE A 283 -1.19 -12.64 34.52
C ILE A 283 -1.85 -11.27 34.75
N PRO A 284 -2.23 -10.91 35.98
CA PRO A 284 -2.87 -9.62 36.25
C PRO A 284 -1.89 -8.45 36.05
N ASN A 285 -2.19 -7.57 35.10
CA ASN A 285 -1.43 -6.35 34.84
C ASN A 285 -2.37 -5.12 34.78
N PRO A 286 -2.03 -4.00 35.45
CA PRO A 286 -2.88 -2.79 35.45
C PRO A 286 -3.18 -2.19 34.08
N LEU A 287 -2.32 -2.40 33.08
CA LEU A 287 -2.50 -1.90 31.72
C LEU A 287 -3.46 -2.75 30.89
N CYS A 288 -3.63 -4.03 31.24
CA CYS A 288 -4.56 -4.94 30.53
C CYS A 288 -6.00 -4.44 30.54
N ARG A 289 -6.39 -3.56 31.48
CA ARG A 289 -7.73 -2.93 31.48
C ARG A 289 -8.00 -2.09 30.22
N TYR A 290 -6.96 -1.59 29.56
CA TYR A 290 -7.01 -0.83 28.31
C TYR A 290 -6.84 -1.70 27.06
N MET A 291 -6.69 -3.01 27.22
CA MET A 291 -6.52 -3.95 26.13
C MET A 291 -7.79 -4.77 25.97
N ASN A 292 -8.08 -5.15 24.72
CA ASN A 292 -9.11 -6.13 24.38
C ASN A 292 -8.46 -7.50 24.20
N GLU A 293 -9.26 -8.57 24.14
CA GLU A 293 -8.74 -9.95 24.07
C GLU A 293 -7.89 -10.23 22.84
N SER A 294 -8.15 -9.54 21.71
CA SER A 294 -7.40 -9.71 20.47
C SER A 294 -6.10 -8.90 20.41
N CYS A 295 -5.84 -8.01 21.36
CA CYS A 295 -4.75 -7.01 21.27
C CYS A 295 -3.37 -7.65 21.05
N ALA A 296 -3.05 -8.72 21.77
CA ALA A 296 -1.77 -9.41 21.63
C ALA A 296 -1.66 -10.22 20.33
N ALA A 297 -2.78 -10.73 19.82
CA ALA A 297 -2.85 -11.48 18.57
C ALA A 297 -2.74 -10.57 17.34
N ASP A 298 -3.34 -9.37 17.41
CA ASP A 298 -3.33 -8.37 16.33
C ASP A 298 -2.06 -7.51 16.31
N PHE A 299 -1.21 -7.62 17.34
CA PHE A 299 0.03 -6.84 17.43
C PHE A 299 1.06 -7.27 16.40
N ASP A 300 1.60 -6.31 15.64
CA ASP A 300 2.62 -6.55 14.62
C ASP A 300 4.02 -6.71 15.24
N TRP A 301 4.25 -7.89 15.83
CA TRP A 301 5.52 -8.29 16.44
C TRP A 301 6.69 -8.16 15.49
N ARG A 302 6.49 -8.43 14.20
CA ARG A 302 7.55 -8.37 13.19
C ARG A 302 8.02 -6.94 12.98
N ARG A 303 7.10 -5.99 12.83
CA ARG A 303 7.42 -4.57 12.65
C ARG A 303 8.07 -3.99 13.91
N ALA A 304 7.60 -4.38 15.10
CA ALA A 304 8.22 -4.01 16.37
C ALA A 304 9.66 -4.54 16.51
N LEU A 305 9.87 -5.84 16.26
CA LEU A 305 11.19 -6.48 16.31
C LEU A 305 12.17 -5.81 15.34
N ARG A 306 11.76 -5.60 14.08
CA ARG A 306 12.60 -4.93 13.09
C ARG A 306 12.98 -3.53 13.55
N HIS A 307 12.02 -2.72 13.95
CA HIS A 307 12.28 -1.33 14.32
C HIS A 307 13.20 -1.20 15.54
N VAL A 308 12.93 -1.96 16.62
CA VAL A 308 13.66 -1.82 17.89
C VAL A 308 14.97 -2.59 17.88
N VAL A 309 14.97 -3.84 17.42
CA VAL A 309 16.12 -4.75 17.55
C VAL A 309 17.06 -4.68 16.36
N ILE A 310 16.57 -4.36 15.16
CA ILE A 310 17.41 -4.28 13.96
C ILE A 310 17.79 -2.83 13.68
N ASP A 311 16.82 -1.93 13.63
CA ASP A 311 17.06 -0.58 13.12
C ASP A 311 17.52 0.42 14.20
N ASN A 312 17.19 0.20 15.48
CA ASN A 312 17.43 1.16 16.58
C ASN A 312 18.09 0.56 17.83
N LEU A 313 18.86 -0.52 17.67
CA LEU A 313 19.48 -1.21 18.80
C LEU A 313 20.58 -0.35 19.45
N CYS A 314 20.41 -0.05 20.74
CA CYS A 314 21.38 0.67 21.57
C CYS A 314 21.22 0.27 23.06
N PRO A 315 22.17 0.64 23.95
CA PRO A 315 22.13 0.24 25.36
C PRO A 315 20.81 0.62 26.07
N GLU A 316 20.24 1.78 25.76
CA GLU A 316 19.00 2.31 26.36
C GLU A 316 17.76 1.47 26.01
N VAL A 317 17.75 0.79 24.87
CA VAL A 317 16.64 -0.07 24.42
C VAL A 317 16.91 -1.56 24.63
N ARG A 318 18.02 -1.93 25.27
CA ARG A 318 18.41 -3.34 25.50
C ARG A 318 17.30 -4.14 26.16
N THR A 319 16.78 -3.66 27.29
CA THR A 319 15.75 -4.37 28.07
C THR A 319 14.47 -4.57 27.25
N LEU A 320 14.05 -3.53 26.53
CA LEU A 320 12.89 -3.61 25.63
C LEU A 320 13.14 -4.61 24.49
N SER A 321 14.33 -4.60 23.90
CA SER A 321 14.70 -5.52 22.81
C SER A 321 14.60 -6.98 23.24
N LEU A 322 15.13 -7.30 24.42
CA LEU A 322 15.03 -8.63 25.00
C LEU A 322 13.57 -9.01 25.26
N GLU A 323 12.79 -8.12 25.87
CA GLU A 323 11.38 -8.37 26.17
C GLU A 323 10.56 -8.63 24.90
N ILE A 324 10.82 -7.90 23.81
CA ILE A 324 10.17 -8.14 22.50
C ILE A 324 10.51 -9.54 21.98
N VAL A 325 11.77 -9.96 22.08
CA VAL A 325 12.22 -11.29 21.63
C VAL A 325 11.59 -12.43 22.46
N TYR A 326 11.47 -12.25 23.78
CA TYR A 326 10.82 -13.23 24.66
C TYR A 326 9.31 -13.27 24.48
N SER A 327 8.68 -12.13 24.25
CA SER A 327 7.22 -12.01 24.14
C SER A 327 6.68 -12.26 22.73
N TYR A 328 7.56 -12.39 21.74
CA TYR A 328 7.23 -12.48 20.31
C TYR A 328 6.16 -13.53 20.04
N GLN A 329 5.11 -13.16 19.29
CA GLN A 329 4.07 -14.08 18.83
C GLN A 329 4.07 -14.22 17.29
N PRO A 330 3.96 -15.44 16.75
CA PRO A 330 3.99 -16.73 17.46
C PRO A 330 5.38 -16.99 18.11
N PRO A 331 5.46 -17.78 19.19
CA PRO A 331 6.71 -17.95 19.94
C PRO A 331 7.86 -18.41 19.03
N LEU A 332 8.99 -17.71 19.13
CA LEU A 332 10.23 -18.12 18.46
C LEU A 332 10.72 -19.44 19.06
N ASP A 333 11.31 -20.31 18.23
CA ASP A 333 12.00 -21.50 18.74
C ASP A 333 13.18 -21.10 19.63
N ASP A 334 13.46 -21.92 20.66
CA ASP A 334 14.44 -21.56 21.69
C ASP A 334 15.85 -21.36 21.13
N VAL A 335 16.20 -22.06 20.05
CA VAL A 335 17.50 -21.90 19.38
C VAL A 335 17.60 -20.55 18.69
N LYS A 336 16.60 -20.16 17.89
CA LYS A 336 16.56 -18.82 17.26
C LYS A 336 16.49 -17.73 18.31
N ARG A 337 15.67 -17.89 19.36
CA ARG A 337 15.55 -16.91 20.44
C ARG A 337 16.91 -16.68 21.11
N SER A 338 17.61 -17.75 21.48
CA SER A 338 18.94 -17.67 22.11
C SER A 338 19.96 -16.99 21.23
N LYS A 339 19.97 -17.30 19.91
CA LYS A 339 20.87 -16.65 18.95
C LYS A 339 20.59 -15.15 18.80
N ILE A 340 19.31 -14.75 18.75
CA ILE A 340 18.96 -13.32 18.66
C ILE A 340 19.42 -12.59 19.92
N VAL A 341 19.21 -13.17 21.10
CA VAL A 341 19.69 -12.60 22.37
C VAL A 341 21.21 -12.48 22.36
N GLU A 342 21.93 -13.53 21.95
CA GLU A 342 23.40 -13.50 21.80
C GLU A 342 23.86 -12.36 20.89
N TYR A 343 23.23 -12.20 19.71
CA TYR A 343 23.56 -11.10 18.81
C TYR A 343 23.26 -9.73 19.40
N VAL A 344 22.17 -9.58 20.15
CA VAL A 344 21.86 -8.34 20.87
C VAL A 344 22.95 -8.01 21.90
N GLU A 345 23.38 -8.98 22.71
CA GLU A 345 24.43 -8.76 23.71
C GLU A 345 25.78 -8.42 23.07
N VAL A 346 26.16 -9.13 22.02
CA VAL A 346 27.42 -8.90 21.28
C VAL A 346 27.41 -7.53 20.63
N PHE A 347 26.32 -7.14 19.97
CA PHE A 347 26.20 -5.83 19.33
C PHE A 347 26.30 -4.69 20.35
N LEU A 348 25.74 -4.88 21.54
CA LEU A 348 25.79 -3.90 22.63
C LEU A 348 27.07 -3.94 23.46
N GLY A 349 28.04 -4.79 23.11
CA GLY A 349 29.30 -4.93 23.85
C GLY A 349 29.13 -5.43 25.29
N CYS A 350 28.01 -6.09 25.59
CA CYS A 350 27.67 -6.63 26.91
C CYS A 350 28.29 -8.03 27.10
N GLU A 351 29.61 -8.17 26.96
CA GLU A 351 30.24 -9.47 27.20
C GLU A 351 30.36 -9.77 28.71
N SER A 352 29.58 -10.74 29.18
CA SER A 352 29.96 -11.61 30.28
C SER A 352 30.18 -13.03 29.74
N SER A 353 31.45 -13.44 29.68
CA SER A 353 31.96 -14.81 29.46
C SER A 353 31.72 -15.48 28.10
N LEU A 354 32.59 -15.17 27.13
CA LEU A 354 33.07 -16.16 26.17
C LEU A 354 33.93 -17.21 26.91
N GLN A 355 33.31 -18.15 27.63
CA GLN A 355 33.99 -19.39 28.00
C GLN A 355 33.07 -20.61 27.88
N THR A 356 33.60 -21.60 27.17
CA THR A 356 33.26 -23.04 27.17
C THR A 356 32.22 -23.55 26.17
N VAL A 357 32.58 -23.54 24.88
CA VAL A 357 32.42 -24.77 24.05
C VAL A 357 33.76 -25.10 23.40
N ALA A 358 34.77 -25.33 24.23
CA ALA A 358 35.86 -26.22 23.87
C ALA A 358 35.39 -27.65 24.13
N HIS A 359 34.85 -28.31 23.11
CA HIS A 359 35.00 -29.75 22.81
C HIS A 359 34.00 -30.21 21.75
N LYS A 360 34.44 -30.24 20.49
CA LYS A 360 34.71 -31.49 19.74
C LYS A 360 35.24 -31.16 18.33
N THR A 361 36.57 -31.21 18.27
CA THR A 361 37.41 -31.67 17.16
C THR A 361 36.69 -32.50 16.10
N ALA A 362 36.87 -32.19 14.81
CA ALA A 362 37.93 -32.77 13.98
C ALA A 362 37.64 -32.55 12.48
N GLY A 363 38.54 -31.83 11.80
CA GLY A 363 38.75 -31.90 10.36
C GLY A 363 37.71 -31.22 9.48
N VAL A 364 38.03 -30.04 8.94
CA VAL A 364 38.12 -29.78 7.49
C VAL A 364 38.85 -28.44 7.31
N GLY A 365 39.95 -28.49 6.56
CA GLY A 365 40.38 -27.47 5.60
C GLY A 365 40.64 -26.06 6.10
N SER A 366 41.93 -25.74 6.26
CA SER A 366 42.45 -24.39 6.04
C SER A 366 41.96 -23.83 4.70
N GLY A 367 41.22 -22.72 4.72
CA GLY A 367 40.87 -22.00 3.50
C GLY A 367 39.56 -21.26 3.63
N SER A 368 39.62 -20.04 4.14
CA SER A 368 38.79 -18.88 3.76
C SER A 368 38.97 -17.81 4.83
N GLN A 369 40.14 -17.15 4.79
CA GLN A 369 40.21 -15.77 5.28
C GLN A 369 39.20 -14.98 4.46
N TRP A 370 38.20 -14.41 5.11
CA TRP A 370 37.33 -13.43 4.48
C TRP A 370 38.18 -12.23 4.08
N SER A 371 38.48 -12.10 2.78
CA SER A 371 38.99 -10.85 2.22
C SER A 371 37.80 -10.01 1.75
N TYR A 372 37.67 -8.80 2.31
CA TYR A 372 36.73 -7.81 1.81
C TYR A 372 37.17 -7.38 0.40
N ALA A 373 36.26 -7.47 -0.57
CA ALA A 373 36.37 -6.71 -1.81
C ALA A 373 35.84 -5.29 -1.53
N SER A 374 36.73 -4.30 -1.58
CA SER A 374 36.52 -2.90 -1.16
C SER A 374 35.63 -2.05 -2.09
N ASP A 375 34.87 -2.65 -3.01
CA ASP A 375 34.48 -1.94 -4.23
C ASP A 375 33.02 -2.17 -4.67
N VAL A 376 32.22 -2.99 -3.98
CA VAL A 376 30.84 -3.29 -4.43
C VAL A 376 29.85 -3.33 -3.28
N LEU A 377 28.84 -2.45 -3.30
CA LEU A 377 27.70 -2.49 -2.39
C LEU A 377 26.84 -3.73 -2.71
N TRP A 378 26.50 -4.50 -1.67
CA TRP A 378 25.70 -5.73 -1.77
C TRP A 378 24.30 -5.52 -2.38
N ALA A 379 23.83 -4.27 -2.47
CA ALA A 379 22.56 -3.87 -3.04
C ALA A 379 22.53 -3.90 -4.58
N ASP A 380 23.69 -3.96 -5.25
CA ASP A 380 23.79 -3.83 -6.71
C ASP A 380 23.87 -5.18 -7.46
N LYS A 381 23.59 -6.31 -6.79
CA LYS A 381 23.49 -7.64 -7.45
C LYS A 381 22.03 -8.10 -7.56
N PRO A 382 21.53 -8.43 -8.77
CA PRO A 382 20.20 -9.01 -8.91
C PRO A 382 20.13 -10.41 -8.27
N LEU A 383 19.03 -10.68 -7.56
CA LEU A 383 18.73 -12.01 -7.00
C LEU A 383 18.77 -13.07 -8.11
N GLY A 384 19.78 -13.95 -8.06
CA GLY A 384 20.00 -15.01 -9.04
C GLY A 384 21.25 -14.86 -9.92
N SER A 385 22.14 -13.89 -9.67
CA SER A 385 23.47 -13.89 -10.31
C SER A 385 24.39 -14.94 -9.67
N ASP A 386 24.76 -15.96 -10.45
CA ASP A 386 25.53 -17.14 -10.04
C ASP A 386 26.83 -16.82 -9.28
N LEU A 387 27.03 -17.48 -8.14
CA LEU A 387 28.34 -17.74 -7.54
C LEU A 387 28.76 -19.16 -7.97
N GLY A 388 29.90 -19.26 -8.63
CA GLY A 388 30.30 -20.42 -9.43
C GLY A 388 30.68 -21.70 -8.70
N GLU A 389 30.66 -22.76 -9.52
CA GLU A 389 31.44 -24.01 -9.52
C GLU A 389 31.51 -24.84 -8.22
N ASP A 390 30.45 -25.62 -7.98
CA ASP A 390 30.54 -27.08 -7.76
C ASP A 390 29.17 -27.79 -7.77
N ALA A 391 28.27 -27.38 -8.67
CA ALA A 391 27.04 -28.11 -8.94
C ALA A 391 27.24 -29.01 -10.17
N SER A 392 27.73 -30.23 -9.92
CA SER A 392 27.84 -31.29 -10.93
C SER A 392 26.56 -31.43 -11.77
N SER A 393 26.69 -31.24 -13.08
CA SER A 393 25.58 -31.28 -14.03
C SER A 393 25.26 -32.73 -14.43
N SER A 394 24.21 -33.29 -13.82
CA SER A 394 23.61 -34.55 -14.28
C SER A 394 22.71 -34.28 -15.49
N ARG A 395 23.32 -34.27 -16.68
CA ARG A 395 22.65 -34.60 -17.95
C ARG A 395 23.55 -35.50 -18.78
N GLN A 396 23.59 -36.79 -18.45
CA GLN A 396 23.75 -37.82 -19.48
C GLN A 396 22.91 -39.06 -19.13
N HIS A 397 22.17 -39.51 -20.14
CA HIS A 397 21.50 -40.80 -20.30
C HIS A 397 20.12 -41.03 -19.63
N LYS A 398 19.06 -40.68 -20.36
CA LYS A 398 18.16 -41.70 -20.91
C LYS A 398 17.89 -41.44 -22.39
N ARG A 399 18.28 -42.42 -23.21
CA ARG A 399 17.93 -42.60 -24.61
C ARG A 399 16.42 -42.79 -24.73
N LEU A 400 15.78 -42.19 -25.74
CA LEU A 400 14.75 -42.80 -26.60
C LEU A 400 14.55 -41.87 -27.83
N HIS A 401 14.33 -42.51 -28.98
CA HIS A 401 14.56 -42.05 -30.35
C HIS A 401 13.57 -40.99 -30.90
N PRO A 402 13.90 -40.31 -32.03
CA PRO A 402 13.02 -39.41 -32.76
C PRO A 402 12.29 -40.15 -33.89
N GLU A 403 10.96 -40.23 -33.83
CA GLU A 403 10.13 -40.49 -35.01
C GLU A 403 8.82 -39.67 -34.96
N ASP A 404 8.60 -38.95 -36.05
CA ASP A 404 7.35 -38.50 -36.65
C ASP A 404 6.19 -37.96 -35.78
N THR A 405 5.84 -36.70 -36.04
CA THR A 405 4.50 -36.38 -36.59
C THR A 405 4.49 -34.99 -37.20
N THR A 406 4.59 -34.98 -38.52
CA THR A 406 4.10 -33.91 -39.39
C THR A 406 2.58 -33.85 -39.28
N SER A 407 2.04 -32.82 -38.63
CA SER A 407 0.60 -32.54 -38.65
C SER A 407 0.33 -31.06 -38.95
N ARG A 408 0.17 -30.84 -40.26
CA ARG A 408 -0.42 -29.71 -40.96
C ARG A 408 -1.54 -28.98 -40.18
N CYS A 409 -1.37 -27.68 -39.95
CA CYS A 409 -2.51 -26.77 -39.86
C CYS A 409 -2.78 -26.21 -41.25
N LYS A 410 -3.56 -26.95 -42.05
CA LYS A 410 -4.05 -26.50 -43.36
C LYS A 410 -5.29 -25.62 -43.16
N VAL A 411 -5.20 -24.44 -43.75
CA VAL A 411 -6.29 -23.60 -44.24
C VAL A 411 -7.47 -24.42 -44.77
N ARG A 412 -8.69 -24.06 -44.36
CA ARG A 412 -9.91 -24.29 -45.14
C ARG A 412 -10.70 -22.98 -45.25
N GLN A 413 -10.52 -22.34 -46.40
CA GLN A 413 -11.65 -21.75 -47.12
C GLN A 413 -12.61 -22.90 -47.47
N ASP A 414 -13.90 -22.67 -47.35
CA ASP A 414 -14.82 -23.07 -48.42
C ASP A 414 -16.03 -22.14 -48.44
N LYS A 415 -16.25 -21.59 -49.63
CA LYS A 415 -17.51 -21.02 -50.09
C LYS A 415 -18.51 -22.17 -50.29
N GLY A 416 -19.78 -21.89 -50.04
CA GLY A 416 -20.88 -22.76 -50.42
C GLY A 416 -22.19 -21.97 -50.43
N GLU A 417 -22.50 -21.38 -51.58
CA GLU A 417 -23.83 -20.94 -51.96
C GLU A 417 -24.83 -22.10 -51.89
N GLN A 418 -26.05 -21.85 -51.42
CA GLN A 418 -27.34 -22.28 -52.01
C GLN A 418 -28.49 -22.08 -51.01
N ARG A 419 -29.18 -20.94 -51.10
CA ARG A 419 -30.61 -20.77 -51.45
C ARG A 419 -31.10 -19.38 -51.10
#